data_AF-A0A165MVQ5-F1
#
_entry.id   AF-A0A165MVQ5-F1
#
_cell.length_a   1.000
_cell.length_b   1.000
_cell.length_c   1.000
_cell.angle_alpha   90.00
_cell.angle_beta   90.00
_cell.angle_gamma   90.00
#
_symmetry.space_group_name_H-M   'P 1'
#
loop_
_entity.id
_entity.type
_entity.pdbx_description
1 polymer ?
#
loop_
_entity_poly.entity_id
_entity_poly.type
_entity_poly.pdbx_seq_one_letter_code
_entity_poly.pdbx_strand_id
1 'polypeptide(L)'
;MGSTPVQEKTASITQAVKSIFKSLEVLENDIRQIVLHHEHTAPHDDHEGEFVIYAAVYINGEKDQPPRVEGLIAHASRTPKQLTYKFISEDNNPWPRECPISVLDFLTPTKHPWAIAWREECRNFQLNREPFKRMAS
;
A
#
# COMPACT_ATOMS: atom_id res chain seq x y z
N MET A 1 17.19 -0.11 -0.18
CA MET A 1 17.48 -1.24 -1.09
C MET A 1 16.20 -1.57 -1.84
N GLY A 2 16.23 -1.65 -3.17
CA GLY A 2 15.02 -1.87 -3.96
C GLY A 2 14.63 -3.34 -3.98
N SER A 3 13.41 -3.67 -3.54
CA SER A 3 12.85 -5.02 -3.59
C SER A 3 12.86 -5.55 -5.02
N THR A 4 13.22 -6.82 -5.20
CA THR A 4 13.14 -7.52 -6.49
C THR A 4 11.67 -7.64 -6.90
N PRO A 5 11.30 -7.35 -8.17
CA PRO A 5 9.95 -7.57 -8.64
C PRO A 5 9.55 -9.04 -8.51
N VAL A 6 8.39 -9.31 -7.90
CA VAL A 6 7.81 -10.64 -7.80
C VAL A 6 6.88 -10.85 -8.99
N GLN A 7 6.90 -12.05 -9.56
CA GLN A 7 6.07 -12.43 -10.70
C GLN A 7 5.16 -13.61 -10.33
N GLU A 8 3.88 -13.47 -10.60
CA GLU A 8 2.87 -14.50 -10.35
C GLU A 8 2.12 -14.84 -11.64
N LYS A 9 1.99 -16.15 -11.90
CA LYS A 9 1.21 -16.69 -13.02
C LYS A 9 -0.25 -16.84 -12.61
N THR A 10 -0.93 -15.72 -12.37
CA THR A 10 -2.37 -15.71 -12.10
C THR A 10 -3.07 -14.68 -12.99
N ALA A 11 -4.27 -15.02 -13.46
CA ALA A 11 -5.12 -14.14 -14.25
C ALA A 11 -6.07 -13.31 -13.36
N SER A 12 -6.35 -13.76 -12.13
CA SER A 12 -7.25 -13.05 -11.21
C SER A 12 -6.45 -12.12 -10.32
N ILE A 13 -6.78 -10.83 -10.35
CA ILE A 13 -6.12 -9.85 -9.49
C ILE A 13 -6.59 -10.02 -8.05
N THR A 14 -7.81 -10.49 -7.82
CA THR A 14 -8.25 -10.84 -6.46
C THR A 14 -7.37 -11.95 -5.88
N GLN A 15 -7.05 -12.98 -6.66
CA GLN A 15 -6.14 -14.05 -6.21
C GLN A 15 -4.71 -13.53 -6.02
N ALA A 16 -4.25 -12.66 -6.92
CA ALA A 16 -2.93 -12.09 -6.86
C ALA A 16 -2.76 -11.16 -5.65
N VAL A 17 -3.75 -10.30 -5.37
CA VAL A 17 -3.81 -9.44 -4.18
C VAL A 17 -3.85 -10.29 -2.92
N LYS A 18 -4.66 -11.36 -2.90
CA LYS A 18 -4.64 -12.33 -1.80
C LYS A 18 -3.27 -13.03 -1.68
N SER A 19 -2.58 -13.30 -2.77
CA SER A 19 -1.24 -13.91 -2.77
C SER A 19 -0.16 -12.95 -2.28
N ILE A 20 -0.17 -11.69 -2.76
CA ILE A 20 0.68 -10.58 -2.29
C ILE A 20 0.57 -10.46 -0.77
N PHE A 21 -0.67 -10.43 -0.26
CA PHE A 21 -0.95 -10.27 1.16
C PHE A 21 -0.73 -11.53 1.98
N LYS A 22 -1.05 -12.71 1.45
CA LYS A 22 -0.66 -14.00 2.05
C LYS A 22 0.86 -14.16 2.08
N SER A 23 1.58 -13.68 1.07
CA SER A 23 3.05 -13.71 1.05
C SER A 23 3.61 -12.78 2.13
N LEU A 24 2.97 -11.64 2.39
CA LEU A 24 3.28 -10.80 3.54
C LEU A 24 3.03 -11.54 4.87
N GLU A 25 1.92 -12.28 5.00
CA GLU A 25 1.69 -13.16 6.16
C GLU A 25 2.78 -14.26 6.29
N VAL A 26 3.20 -14.88 5.18
CA VAL A 26 4.17 -15.99 5.15
C VAL A 26 5.62 -15.54 5.34
N LEU A 27 5.95 -14.30 4.98
CA LEU A 27 7.31 -13.77 5.18
C LEU A 27 7.68 -13.67 6.67
N GLU A 28 6.71 -13.60 7.59
CA GLU A 28 7.00 -13.40 9.03
C GLU A 28 6.11 -14.15 10.03
N ASN A 29 5.08 -14.92 9.62
CA ASN A 29 4.20 -15.68 10.51
C ASN A 29 3.38 -14.86 11.52
N ASP A 30 3.25 -13.53 11.38
CA ASP A 30 2.76 -12.74 12.51
C ASP A 30 2.24 -11.32 12.13
N ILE A 31 1.67 -11.18 10.93
CA ILE A 31 1.06 -9.94 10.43
C ILE A 31 -0.47 -10.08 10.43
N ARG A 32 -1.20 -9.10 11.00
CA ARG A 32 -2.66 -8.96 10.87
C ARG A 32 -2.97 -7.72 10.04
N GLN A 33 -3.61 -7.89 8.90
CA GLN A 33 -3.76 -6.82 7.91
C GLN A 33 -5.16 -6.19 7.87
N ILE A 34 -5.22 -4.87 7.65
CA ILE A 34 -6.41 -4.15 7.20
C ILE A 34 -6.12 -3.61 5.80
N VAL A 35 -6.71 -4.25 4.78
CA VAL A 35 -6.65 -3.80 3.38
C VAL A 35 -7.87 -2.93 3.12
N LEU A 36 -7.70 -1.62 2.96
CA LEU A 36 -8.77 -0.73 2.53
C LEU A 36 -8.39 -0.06 1.22
N HIS A 37 -9.15 -0.42 0.20
CA HIS A 37 -8.97 -0.06 -1.20
C HIS A 37 -9.35 1.41 -1.49
N HIS A 38 -8.73 2.02 -2.52
CA HIS A 38 -9.03 3.39 -3.02
C HIS A 38 -10.13 3.37 -4.09
N GLU A 39 -10.95 4.42 -4.16
CA GLU A 39 -12.11 4.60 -5.06
C GLU A 39 -11.86 4.60 -6.58
N HIS A 40 -10.62 4.41 -7.05
CA HIS A 40 -10.35 4.26 -8.48
C HIS A 40 -9.81 2.87 -8.73
N THR A 41 -10.75 2.02 -9.15
CA THR A 41 -10.62 0.61 -9.52
C THR A 41 -10.03 -0.25 -8.42
N ALA A 42 -10.89 -0.97 -7.69
CA ALA A 42 -10.52 -2.34 -7.33
C ALA A 42 -9.89 -2.96 -8.58
N PRO A 43 -8.73 -3.62 -8.48
CA PRO A 43 -8.24 -4.32 -9.63
C PRO A 43 -9.25 -5.42 -9.94
N HIS A 44 -10.18 -5.10 -10.84
CA HIS A 44 -11.15 -6.03 -11.37
C HIS A 44 -10.36 -6.96 -12.30
N ASP A 45 -10.76 -8.22 -12.38
CA ASP A 45 -10.04 -9.22 -13.18
C ASP A 45 -9.94 -8.87 -14.69
N ASP A 46 -10.54 -7.75 -15.11
CA ASP A 46 -10.47 -7.18 -16.45
C ASP A 46 -9.44 -6.03 -16.62
N HIS A 47 -8.87 -5.48 -15.54
CA HIS A 47 -7.96 -4.34 -15.61
C HIS A 47 -6.53 -4.75 -16.01
N GLU A 48 -6.08 -4.41 -17.22
CA GLU A 48 -4.71 -4.60 -17.69
C GLU A 48 -3.90 -3.29 -17.61
N GLY A 49 -2.59 -3.41 -17.42
CA GLY A 49 -1.69 -2.25 -17.31
C GLY A 49 -1.11 -2.07 -15.91
N GLU A 50 -0.56 -0.87 -15.67
CA GLU A 50 0.11 -0.50 -14.42
C GLU A 50 -0.88 0.11 -13.42
N PHE A 51 -0.73 -0.25 -12.15
CA PHE A 51 -1.55 0.26 -11.06
C PHE A 51 -0.79 0.22 -9.73
N VAL A 52 -1.32 0.94 -8.74
CA VAL A 52 -0.72 1.06 -7.40
C VAL A 52 -1.69 0.54 -6.35
N ILE A 53 -1.18 -0.30 -5.45
CA ILE A 53 -1.91 -0.78 -4.28
C ILE A 53 -1.33 -0.07 -3.05
N TYR A 54 -2.20 0.42 -2.18
CA TYR A 54 -1.83 0.97 -0.87
C TYR A 54 -2.37 0.06 0.23
N ALA A 55 -1.58 -0.18 1.26
CA ALA A 55 -2.00 -0.97 2.41
C ALA A 55 -1.41 -0.41 3.71
N ALA A 56 -2.17 -0.55 4.80
CA ALA A 56 -1.65 -0.40 6.15
C ALA A 56 -1.20 -1.80 6.63
N VAL A 57 0.08 -1.94 6.96
CA VAL A 57 0.67 -3.22 7.36
C VAL A 57 1.10 -3.14 8.81
N TYR A 58 0.57 -4.04 9.63
CA TYR A 58 0.99 -4.19 11.01
C TYR A 58 2.32 -4.94 11.06
N ILE A 59 3.33 -4.29 11.62
CA ILE A 59 4.66 -4.81 11.84
C ILE A 59 4.75 -5.13 13.33
N ASN A 60 5.02 -6.39 13.64
CA ASN A 60 5.25 -6.81 15.00
C ASN A 60 6.46 -6.09 15.57
N GLY A 61 6.41 -5.80 16.87
CA GLY A 61 7.55 -5.22 17.56
C GLY A 61 8.67 -6.25 17.70
N GLU A 62 9.91 -5.85 17.45
CA GLU A 62 11.09 -6.61 17.89
C GLU A 62 11.50 -6.15 19.30
N LYS A 63 12.48 -6.83 19.92
CA LYS A 63 12.91 -6.60 21.32
C LYS A 63 13.03 -5.11 21.72
N ASP A 64 13.43 -4.25 20.79
CA ASP A 64 13.69 -2.83 21.03
C ASP A 64 12.79 -1.88 20.22
N GLN A 65 11.77 -2.41 19.53
CA GLN A 65 10.84 -1.61 18.73
C GLN A 65 9.39 -2.00 19.06
N PRO A 66 8.52 -1.06 19.49
CA PRO A 66 7.12 -1.40 19.70
C PRO A 66 6.46 -1.80 18.37
N PRO A 67 5.40 -2.62 18.42
CA PRO A 67 4.58 -2.88 17.25
C PRO A 67 4.05 -1.59 16.65
N ARG A 68 3.91 -1.57 15.34
CA ARG A 68 3.53 -0.36 14.59
C ARG A 68 2.83 -0.73 13.29
N VAL A 69 2.14 0.23 12.72
CA VAL A 69 1.48 0.11 11.42
C VAL A 69 2.15 1.07 10.45
N GLU A 70 2.69 0.54 9.37
CA GLU A 70 3.38 1.29 8.32
C GLU A 70 2.60 1.25 6.99
N GLY A 71 2.81 2.27 6.17
CA GLY A 71 2.30 2.34 4.81
C GLY A 71 3.13 1.48 3.86
N LEU A 72 2.50 0.48 3.24
CA LEU A 72 3.08 -0.33 2.18
C LEU A 72 2.46 0.04 0.84
N ILE A 73 3.32 0.32 -0.14
CA ILE A 73 2.93 0.64 -1.51
C ILE A 73 3.40 -0.51 -2.39
N ALA A 74 2.51 -1.06 -3.22
CA ALA A 74 2.89 -2.00 -4.27
C ALA A 74 2.67 -1.37 -5.63
N HIS A 75 3.75 -1.17 -6.38
CA HIS A 75 3.66 -0.85 -7.80
C HIS A 75 3.47 -2.16 -8.57
N ALA A 76 2.34 -2.31 -9.23
CA ALA A 76 1.93 -3.54 -9.89
C ALA A 76 1.67 -3.30 -11.37
N SER A 77 1.88 -4.34 -12.17
CA SER A 77 1.58 -4.36 -13.60
C SER A 77 0.97 -5.70 -13.97
N ARG A 78 -0.12 -5.69 -14.73
CA ARG A 78 -0.82 -6.90 -15.16
C ARG A 78 -0.90 -7.00 -16.67
N THR A 79 -0.70 -8.22 -17.16
CA THR A 79 -1.14 -8.69 -18.49
C THR A 79 -2.13 -9.84 -18.31
N PRO A 80 -2.81 -10.32 -19.36
CA PRO A 80 -3.73 -11.46 -19.26
C PRO A 80 -3.13 -12.73 -18.65
N LYS A 81 -1.79 -12.85 -18.64
CA LYS A 81 -1.07 -14.06 -18.23
C LYS A 81 -0.28 -13.91 -16.94
N GLN A 82 -0.02 -12.68 -16.49
CA GLN A 82 0.91 -12.47 -15.38
C GLN A 82 0.57 -11.21 -14.59
N LEU A 83 0.84 -11.28 -13.29
CA LEU A 83 0.99 -10.10 -12.43
C LEU A 83 2.47 -9.96 -12.05
N THR A 84 3.00 -8.74 -12.17
CA THR A 84 4.29 -8.37 -11.62
C THR A 84 4.08 -7.26 -10.60
N TYR A 85 4.73 -7.33 -9.44
CA TYR A 85 4.65 -6.27 -8.45
C TYR A 85 5.96 -6.06 -7.71
N LYS A 86 6.12 -4.85 -7.18
CA LYS A 86 7.24 -4.46 -6.32
C LYS A 86 6.73 -3.65 -5.14
N PHE A 87 7.13 -4.06 -3.94
CA PHE A 87 6.86 -3.32 -2.73
C PHE A 87 7.84 -2.15 -2.54
N ILE A 88 7.29 -1.05 -2.05
CA ILE A 88 8.01 0.16 -1.68
C ILE A 88 7.44 0.59 -0.32
N SER A 89 8.32 0.77 0.66
CA SER A 89 7.94 1.32 1.96
C SER A 89 7.76 2.85 1.85
N GLU A 90 6.86 3.41 2.64
CA GLU A 90 6.71 4.86 2.84
C GLU A 90 8.02 5.56 3.23
N ASP A 91 8.94 4.83 3.88
CA ASP A 91 10.27 5.31 4.23
C ASP A 91 11.22 5.42 3.04
N ASN A 92 10.78 5.14 1.80
CA ASN A 92 11.58 5.36 0.59
C ASN A 92 11.01 6.47 -0.30
N ASN A 93 10.18 7.35 0.26
CA ASN A 93 9.53 8.46 -0.46
C ASN A 93 8.84 8.03 -1.78
N PRO A 94 7.92 7.04 -1.74
CA PRO A 94 7.41 6.37 -2.92
C PRO A 94 6.58 7.30 -3.81
N TRP A 95 6.98 7.52 -5.07
CA TRP A 95 6.36 8.50 -5.98
C TRP A 95 4.81 8.56 -5.99
N PRO A 96 4.05 7.43 -5.94
CA PRO A 96 2.60 7.49 -5.87
C PRO A 96 2.07 8.23 -4.63
N ARG A 97 1.23 9.26 -4.84
CA ARG A 97 0.70 10.15 -3.77
C ARG A 97 -0.80 10.05 -3.56
N GLU A 98 -1.41 8.96 -4.01
CA GLU A 98 -2.87 8.81 -4.03
C GLU A 98 -3.36 7.91 -2.90
N CYS A 99 -2.58 7.78 -1.81
CA CYS A 99 -2.94 6.92 -0.70
C CYS A 99 -4.28 7.38 -0.07
N PRO A 100 -5.27 6.50 0.12
CA PRO A 100 -6.52 6.84 0.79
C PRO A 100 -6.31 7.39 2.20
N ILE A 101 -7.13 8.37 2.60
CA ILE A 101 -7.18 8.87 3.97
C ILE A 101 -7.42 7.73 4.96
N SER A 102 -8.30 6.78 4.63
CA SER A 102 -8.59 5.62 5.47
C SER A 102 -7.33 4.81 5.79
N VAL A 103 -6.44 4.58 4.81
CA VAL A 103 -5.15 3.89 5.04
C VAL A 103 -4.24 4.75 5.91
N LEU A 104 -4.12 6.05 5.61
CA LEU A 104 -3.26 6.98 6.33
C LEU A 104 -3.64 7.12 7.80
N ASP A 105 -4.92 6.99 8.14
CA ASP A 105 -5.45 7.10 9.50
C ASP A 105 -5.14 5.88 10.38
N PHE A 106 -4.84 4.71 9.78
CA PHE A 106 -4.38 3.53 10.51
C PHE A 106 -2.89 3.54 10.82
N LEU A 107 -2.11 4.44 10.20
CA LEU A 107 -0.66 4.41 10.32
C LEU A 107 -0.20 4.91 11.68
N THR A 108 0.71 4.15 12.31
CA THR A 108 1.34 4.57 13.56
C THR A 108 2.20 5.81 13.30
N PRO A 109 2.20 6.81 14.21
CA PRO A 109 3.07 7.98 14.09
C PRO A 109 4.53 7.57 13.90
N THR A 110 5.21 8.21 12.96
CA THR A 110 6.62 7.95 12.63
C THR A 110 7.45 9.21 12.75
N LYS A 111 8.76 9.05 12.99
CA LYS A 111 9.75 10.13 12.97
C LYS A 111 10.55 10.15 11.66
N HIS A 112 10.30 9.21 10.77
CA HIS A 112 11.05 9.11 9.52
C HIS A 112 10.61 10.23 8.56
N PRO A 113 11.52 11.14 8.15
CA PRO A 113 11.15 12.37 7.46
C PRO A 113 10.48 12.11 6.11
N TRP A 114 10.89 11.08 5.39
CA TRP A 114 10.27 10.75 4.09
C TRP A 114 8.88 10.16 4.22
N ALA A 115 8.61 9.38 5.28
CA ALA A 115 7.26 8.88 5.52
C ALA A 115 6.32 10.00 5.96
N ILE A 116 6.77 10.91 6.82
CA ILE A 116 5.99 12.10 7.21
C ILE A 116 5.61 12.90 5.96
N ALA A 117 6.59 13.27 5.14
CA ALA A 117 6.36 14.04 3.92
C ALA A 117 5.41 13.32 2.95
N TRP A 118 5.63 12.02 2.72
CA TRP A 118 4.78 11.23 1.84
C TRP A 118 3.32 11.17 2.33
N ARG A 119 3.11 10.95 3.64
CA ARG A 119 1.77 10.92 4.24
C ARG A 119 1.06 12.27 4.09
N GLU A 120 1.77 13.38 4.33
CA GLU A 120 1.23 14.73 4.15
C GLU A 120 0.86 15.02 2.69
N GLU A 121 1.73 14.66 1.74
CA GLU A 121 1.45 14.80 0.30
C GLU A 121 0.22 13.99 -0.11
N CYS A 122 0.06 12.76 0.40
CA CYS A 122 -1.13 11.96 0.16
C CYS A 122 -2.41 12.58 0.75
N ARG A 123 -2.35 13.09 1.99
CA ARG A 123 -3.51 13.78 2.60
C ARG A 123 -3.92 15.00 1.79
N ASN A 124 -2.95 15.81 1.37
CA ASN A 124 -3.22 16.98 0.53
C ASN A 124 -3.85 16.60 -0.81
N PHE A 125 -3.35 15.54 -1.46
CA PHE A 125 -3.93 15.03 -2.70
C PHE A 125 -5.41 14.65 -2.53
N GLN A 126 -5.74 13.89 -1.50
CA GLN A 126 -7.12 13.45 -1.23
C GLN A 126 -8.04 14.63 -0.89
N LEU A 127 -7.59 15.57 -0.05
CA LEU A 127 -8.36 16.77 0.28
C LEU A 127 -8.62 17.68 -0.93
N ASN A 128 -7.71 17.69 -1.91
CA ASN A 128 -7.90 18.45 -3.16
C ASN A 128 -8.88 17.76 -4.12
N ARG A 129 -9.01 16.43 -4.05
CA ARG A 129 -10.00 15.68 -4.84
C ARG A 129 -11.41 15.75 -4.25
N GLU A 130 -11.50 15.89 -2.93
CA GLU A 130 -12.77 16.04 -2.21
C GLU A 130 -12.81 17.37 -1.45
N PRO A 131 -13.06 18.50 -2.14
CA PRO A 131 -12.93 19.85 -1.55
C PRO A 131 -13.83 20.06 -0.32
N PHE A 132 -14.93 19.33 -0.20
CA PHE A 132 -15.83 19.39 0.96
C PHE A 132 -15.20 18.84 2.25
N LYS A 133 -14.23 17.91 2.18
CA LYS A 133 -13.50 17.43 3.37
C LYS A 133 -12.45 18.43 3.87
N ARG A 134 -11.92 19.28 2.98
CA ARG A 134 -10.93 20.31 3.30
C ARG A 134 -11.48 21.44 4.18
N MET A 135 -12.79 21.68 4.17
CA MET A 135 -13.43 22.72 4.98
C MET A 135 -13.80 22.26 6.39
N ALA A 136 -13.67 20.95 6.68
CA ALA A 136 -14.04 20.34 7.97
C ALA A 136 -12.83 19.93 8.82
N SER A 137 -11.61 20.13 8.32
CA SER A 137 -10.33 19.87 9.01
C SER A 137 -9.71 21.18 9.47
#